data_AF-A0A8H5PI80-F1
#
_entry.id   AF-A0A8H5PI80-F1
#
_cell.length_a   1.000
_cell.length_b   1.000
_cell.length_c   1.000
_cell.angle_alpha   90.00
_cell.angle_beta   90.00
_cell.angle_gamma   90.00
#
_symmetry.space_group_name_H-M   'P 1'
#
loop_
_entity.id
_entity.type
_entity.pdbx_description
1 polymer ?
#
loop_
_entity_poly.entity_id
_entity_poly.type
_entity_poly.pdbx_seq_one_letter_code
_entity_poly.pdbx_strand_id
1 'polypeptide(L)' 'MNNVKHAADPEETPDIVPVRPLMGKEAEEDYQKQLALLKEQNKSRLEKARESQSSNSSTQNTDRRT' A
#
# COMPACT_ATOMS: atom_id res chain seq x y z
N MET A 1 -38.19 0.89 -5.11
CA MET A 1 -37.14 0.05 -4.46
C MET A 1 -35.86 0.31 -5.22
N ASN A 2 -34.97 1.15 -4.68
CA ASN A 2 -33.76 1.59 -5.35
C ASN A 2 -32.65 0.59 -5.02
N ASN A 3 -32.33 -0.28 -5.98
CA ASN A 3 -31.23 -1.23 -5.86
C ASN A 3 -29.92 -0.49 -6.14
N VAL A 4 -29.40 0.21 -5.12
CA VAL A 4 -28.03 0.74 -5.16
C VAL A 4 -27.10 -0.45 -5.11
N LYS A 5 -26.57 -0.82 -6.29
CA LYS A 5 -25.47 -1.76 -6.40
C LYS A 5 -24.31 -1.13 -5.62
N HIS A 6 -24.03 -1.62 -4.41
CA HIS A 6 -22.79 -1.27 -3.73
C HIS A 6 -21.67 -1.62 -4.70
N ALA A 7 -21.00 -0.59 -5.22
CA ALA A 7 -19.77 -0.76 -5.94
C ALA A 7 -18.84 -1.53 -4.99
N ALA A 8 -18.38 -2.70 -5.42
CA ALA A 8 -17.34 -3.44 -4.73
C ALA A 8 -16.20 -2.44 -4.48
N ASP A 9 -15.84 -2.28 -3.22
CA ASP A 9 -14.78 -1.36 -2.81
C ASP A 9 -13.50 -1.76 -3.57
N PRO A 10 -12.92 -0.89 -4.42
CA PRO A 10 -11.71 -1.23 -5.15
C PRO A 10 -10.50 -1.48 -4.23
N GLU A 11 -10.62 -1.15 -2.93
CA GLU A 11 -9.63 -1.45 -1.89
C GLU A 11 -9.84 -2.81 -1.20
N GLU A 12 -10.91 -3.56 -1.53
CA GLU A 12 -11.09 -4.92 -1.01
C GLU A 12 -10.08 -5.85 -1.68
N THR A 13 -8.89 -5.96 -1.09
CA THR A 13 -7.92 -6.97 -1.48
C THR A 13 -8.60 -8.33 -1.34
N PRO A 14 -8.79 -9.09 -2.43
CA PRO A 14 -9.44 -10.39 -2.34
C PRO A 14 -8.67 -11.21 -1.33
N ASP A 15 -9.41 -11.91 -0.45
CA ASP A 15 -8.84 -12.74 0.60
C ASP A 15 -7.83 -13.69 -0.05
N ILE A 16 -6.53 -13.42 0.13
CA ILE A 16 -5.42 -14.19 -0.47
C ILE A 16 -5.21 -15.46 0.38
N VAL A 17 -6.31 -16.12 0.72
CA VAL A 17 -6.27 -17.41 1.37
C VAL A 17 -6.11 -18.43 0.25
N PRO A 18 -5.02 -19.21 0.24
CA PRO A 18 -4.86 -20.22 -0.79
C PRO A 18 -6.05 -21.19 -0.71
N VAL A 19 -6.58 -21.56 -1.88
CA VAL A 19 -7.78 -22.43 -2.02
C VAL A 19 -7.64 -23.75 -1.24
N ARG A 20 -6.40 -24.16 -0.97
CA ARG A 20 -6.05 -25.24 -0.06
C ARG A 20 -4.90 -24.81 0.85
N PRO A 21 -4.76 -25.37 2.06
CA PRO A 21 -3.58 -25.17 2.89
C PRO A 21 -2.31 -25.54 2.12
N LEU A 22 -1.36 -24.62 2.06
CA LEU A 22 -0.03 -24.90 1.54
C LEU A 22 0.76 -25.69 2.61
N MET A 23 1.54 -26.68 2.18
CA MET A 23 2.29 -27.54 3.10
C MET A 23 3.78 -27.58 2.76
N GLY A 24 4.61 -27.61 3.82
CA GLY A 24 6.05 -27.80 3.70
C GLY A 24 6.70 -26.75 2.80
N LYS A 25 7.30 -27.20 1.70
CA LYS A 25 8.05 -26.33 0.78
C LYS A 25 7.16 -25.32 0.05
N GLU A 26 5.93 -25.69 -0.32
CA GLU A 26 5.02 -24.78 -1.02
C GLU A 26 4.66 -23.57 -0.14
N ALA A 27 4.46 -23.80 1.16
CA ALA A 27 4.17 -22.74 2.12
C ALA A 27 5.36 -21.79 2.32
N GLU A 28 6.57 -22.35 2.41
CA GLU A 28 7.79 -21.55 2.53
C GLU A 28 8.02 -20.70 1.27
N GLU A 29 7.88 -21.27 0.08
CA GLU A 29 8.03 -20.54 -1.18
C GLU A 29 6.99 -19.42 -1.34
N ASP A 30 5.73 -19.69 -0.98
CA ASP A 30 4.67 -18.68 -1.00
C ASP A 30 4.95 -17.56 0.00
N TYR A 31 5.35 -17.90 1.22
CA TYR A 31 5.73 -16.93 2.25
C TYR A 31 6.88 -16.02 1.79
N GLN A 32 7.92 -16.58 1.16
CA GLN A 32 9.02 -15.78 0.62
C GLN A 32 8.57 -14.84 -0.50
N LYS A 33 7.64 -15.27 -1.37
CA LYS A 33 7.04 -14.40 -2.40
C LYS A 33 6.24 -13.25 -1.78
N GLN A 34 5.43 -13.54 -0.76
CA GLN A 34 4.68 -12.52 -0.04
C GLN A 34 5.60 -11.48 0.61
N LEU A 35 6.71 -11.92 1.24
CA LEU A 35 7.71 -11.02 1.80
C LEU A 35 8.37 -10.14 0.74
N ALA A 36 8.67 -10.68 -0.44
CA ALA A 36 9.28 -9.91 -1.53
C ALA A 36 8.35 -8.80 -2.02
N LEU A 37 7.07 -9.12 -2.25
CA LEU A 37 6.05 -8.14 -2.65
C LEU A 37 5.86 -7.04 -1.60
N LEU A 38 5.80 -7.41 -0.32
CA LEU A 38 5.64 -6.44 0.77
C LEU A 38 6.83 -5.47 0.85
N LYS A 39 8.05 -5.98 0.65
CA LYS A 39 9.27 -5.15 0.62
C LYS A 39 9.23 -4.14 -0.53
N GLU A 40 8.81 -4.56 -1.72
CA GLU A 40 8.70 -3.69 -2.89
C GLU A 40 7.66 -2.57 -2.67
N GLN A 41 6.47 -2.94 -2.17
CA GLN A 41 5.42 -1.97 -1.87
C GLN A 41 5.85 -0.96 -0.81
N ASN A 42 6.52 -1.42 0.25
CA ASN A 42 7.03 -0.54 1.30
C ASN A 42 8.11 0.40 0.79
N LYS A 43 8.99 -0.07 -0.12
CA LYS A 43 9.99 0.79 -0.77
C LYS A 43 9.31 1.92 -1.56
N SER A 44 8.32 1.60 -2.38
CA SER A 44 7.57 2.61 -3.15
C SER A 44 6.86 3.62 -2.25
N ARG A 45 6.23 3.16 -1.16
CA ARG A 45 5.60 4.04 -0.17
C ARG A 45 6.62 4.99 0.49
N LEU A 46 7.79 4.48 0.84
CA LEU A 46 8.85 5.27 1.46
C LEU A 46 9.42 6.33 0.51
N GLU A 47 9.62 5.99 -0.76
CA GLU A 47 10.08 6.94 -1.79
C GLU A 47 9.06 8.07 -1.99
N LYS A 48 7.78 7.74 -2.16
CA LYS A 48 6.69 8.73 -2.27
C LYS A 48 6.60 9.62 -1.02
N ALA A 49 6.77 9.05 0.17
CA ALA A 49 6.76 9.83 1.41
C ALA A 49 7.93 10.82 1.48
N ARG A 50 9.13 10.41 1.07
CA ARG A 50 10.31 11.28 1.02
C ARG A 50 10.14 12.43 0.01
N GLU A 51 9.61 12.15 -1.17
CA GLU A 51 9.30 13.17 -2.18
C GLU A 51 8.30 14.19 -1.63
N SER A 52 7.24 13.72 -0.98
CA SER A 52 6.20 14.56 -0.37
C SER A 52 6.74 15.45 0.75
N GLN A 53 7.67 14.94 1.58
CA GLN A 53 8.28 15.73 2.66
C GLN A 53 9.25 16.81 2.16
N SER A 54 9.94 16.57 1.03
CA SER A 54 10.83 17.57 0.42
C SER A 54 10.05 18.82 -0.03
N SER A 55 8.88 18.63 -0.66
CA SER A 55 8.04 19.71 -1.18
C SER A 55 7.35 20.56 -0.11
N ASN A 56 7.14 20.01 1.10
CA ASN A 56 6.45 20.70 2.18
C ASN A 56 7.37 21.60 3.04
N SER A 57 8.68 21.61 2.78
CA SER A 57 9.64 22.47 3.50
C SER A 57 9.76 23.90 2.92
N SER A 58 9.08 24.20 1.80
CA SER A 58 9.28 25.44 1.03
C SER A 58 8.28 26.57 1.32
N THR A 59 7.50 26.51 2.41
CA THR A 59 6.48 27.56 2.65
C THR A 59 6.39 28.00 4.11
N GLN A 60 7.49 28.45 4.72
CA GLN A 60 7.43 29.33 5.88
C GLN A 60 8.65 30.27 5.98
N ASN A 61 8.59 31.42 5.31
CA ASN A 61 8.90 32.76 5.85
C ASN A 61 9.21 33.75 4.72
N THR A 62 8.17 34.35 4.14
CA THR A 62 8.30 35.65 3.47
C THR A 62 7.08 36.48 3.78
N ASP A 63 6.82 36.76 5.05
CA ASP A 63 5.87 37.84 5.42
C ASP A 63 6.02 38.27 6.88
N ARG A 64 7.22 38.75 7.24
CA ARG A 64 7.36 39.60 8.43
C ARG A 64 7.67 41.04 8.00
N ARG A 65 6.57 41.72 7.65
CA ARG A 65 6.14 43.05 8.12
C ARG A 65 7.07 44.24 7.83
N THR A 66 6.62 45.05 6.87
CA THR A 66 6.93 46.47 6.63
C THR A 66 6.76 47.36 7.85
#